data_AF-A0ABD1C941-F1
#
_entry.id   AF-A0ABD1C941-F1
#
_cell.length_a   1.000
_cell.length_b   1.000
_cell.length_c   1.000
_cell.angle_alpha   90.00
_cell.angle_beta   90.00
_cell.angle_gamma   90.00
#
_symmetry.space_group_name_H-M   'P 1'
#
loop_
_entity.id
_entity.type
_entity.pdbx_description
1 polymer ?
#
loop_
_entity_poly.entity_id
_entity_poly.type
_entity_poly.pdbx_seq_one_letter_code
_entity_poly.pdbx_strand_id
1 'polypeptide(L)'
;MFGGVDGSKTTVSSKDSDILSDFYLHASADPCQVICSVLLNENNYEMWSKLMRNALRAKNKLGFIDGVITKPKEGNKSIKLWGIVNSSMLVAWILNAIEPKLRGFISCLETAYEL
;
A
#
# COMPACT_ATOMS: atom_id res chain seq x y z
N MET A 1 -13.39 -31.26 -42.34
CA MET A 1 -13.20 -29.82 -42.10
C MET A 1 -12.41 -29.67 -40.81
N PHE A 2 -11.11 -29.39 -40.91
CA PHE A 2 -10.22 -29.07 -39.79
C PHE A 2 -10.53 -27.64 -39.33
N GLY A 3 -10.71 -27.35 -38.05
CA GLY A 3 -9.68 -27.13 -37.04
C GLY A 3 -9.81 -25.67 -36.57
N GLY A 4 -10.18 -25.42 -35.32
CA GLY A 4 -9.24 -24.92 -34.32
C GLY A 4 -9.29 -23.39 -34.22
N VAL A 5 -10.10 -22.85 -33.30
CA VAL A 5 -10.06 -21.42 -32.94
C VAL A 5 -8.95 -21.23 -31.92
N ASP A 6 -7.85 -20.61 -32.36
CA ASP A 6 -6.69 -20.30 -31.53
C ASP A 6 -7.07 -19.35 -30.38
N GLY A 7 -6.77 -19.81 -29.17
CA GLY A 7 -6.80 -19.00 -27.97
C GLY A 7 -5.76 -17.89 -28.08
N SER A 8 -6.23 -16.64 -28.07
CA SER A 8 -5.37 -15.47 -27.89
C SER A 8 -4.75 -15.52 -26.49
N LYS A 9 -3.58 -16.14 -26.39
CA LYS A 9 -2.72 -16.12 -25.22
C LYS A 9 -1.96 -14.80 -25.27
N THR A 10 -2.51 -13.78 -24.62
CA THR A 10 -1.85 -12.49 -24.42
C THR A 10 -0.57 -12.74 -23.63
N THR A 11 0.58 -12.71 -24.30
CA THR A 11 1.89 -12.80 -23.68
C THR A 11 2.16 -11.47 -22.99
N VAL A 12 1.73 -11.36 -21.73
CA VAL A 12 2.10 -10.25 -20.86
C VAL A 12 3.62 -10.34 -20.65
N SER A 13 4.33 -9.31 -21.10
CA SER A 13 5.78 -9.17 -20.92
C SER A 13 6.12 -9.22 -19.43
N SER A 14 7.19 -9.91 -19.03
CA SER A 14 7.58 -10.09 -17.62
C SER A 14 7.73 -8.78 -16.83
N LYS A 15 7.91 -7.64 -17.50
CA LYS A 15 7.95 -6.31 -16.88
C LYS A 15 6.56 -5.76 -16.52
N ASP A 16 5.53 -6.09 -17.28
CA ASP A 16 4.15 -5.63 -17.05
C ASP A 16 3.52 -6.37 -15.86
N SER A 17 3.85 -7.66 -15.67
CA SER A 17 3.44 -8.41 -14.48
C SER A 17 4.04 -7.87 -13.19
N ASP A 18 5.24 -7.30 -13.25
CA ASP A 18 5.91 -6.72 -12.09
C ASP A 18 5.28 -5.38 -11.68
N ILE A 19 4.82 -4.55 -12.63
CA ILE A 19 4.16 -3.26 -12.36
C ILE A 19 2.74 -3.46 -11.79
N LEU A 20 2.07 -4.54 -12.20
CA LEU A 20 0.75 -4.92 -11.69
C LEU A 20 0.82 -5.73 -10.39
N SER A 21 2.01 -6.02 -9.88
CA SER A 21 2.16 -6.68 -8.59
C SER A 21 1.65 -5.78 -7.47
N ASP A 22 0.84 -6.33 -6.58
CA ASP A 22 0.36 -5.65 -5.37
C ASP A 22 1.51 -5.12 -4.50
N PHE A 23 2.69 -5.76 -4.61
CA PHE A 23 3.92 -5.41 -3.90
C PHE A 23 4.82 -4.45 -4.65
N TYR A 24 4.44 -4.02 -5.86
CA TYR A 24 5.23 -3.11 -6.66
C TYR A 24 5.40 -1.76 -5.96
N LEU A 25 6.64 -1.30 -5.86
CA LEU A 25 6.97 0.05 -5.47
C LEU A 25 7.49 0.78 -6.69
N HIS A 26 6.82 1.85 -7.07
CA HIS A 26 7.31 2.73 -8.12
C HIS A 26 8.67 3.31 -7.69
N ALA A 27 9.58 3.55 -8.62
CA ALA A 27 10.93 4.08 -8.31
C ALA A 27 10.88 5.45 -7.60
N SER A 28 9.77 6.17 -7.70
CA SER A 28 9.53 7.44 -7.01
C SER A 28 8.82 7.29 -5.65
N ALA A 29 8.60 6.07 -5.17
CA ALA A 29 7.98 5.83 -3.87
C ALA A 29 9.02 6.12 -2.77
N ASP A 30 8.80 7.22 -2.07
CA ASP A 30 9.66 7.67 -0.97
C ASP A 30 8.88 7.58 0.35
N PRO A 31 9.44 6.98 1.42
CA PRO A 31 8.77 6.90 2.73
C PRO A 31 8.51 8.28 3.37
N CYS A 32 9.31 9.29 3.03
CA CYS A 32 9.14 10.68 3.44
C CYS A 32 8.12 11.43 2.54
N GLN A 33 7.59 10.79 1.50
CA GLN A 33 6.57 11.42 0.66
C GLN A 33 5.29 11.70 1.45
N VAL A 34 4.88 12.97 1.47
CA VAL A 34 3.58 13.37 2.00
C VAL A 34 2.50 13.01 0.98
N ILE A 35 1.71 11.98 1.28
CA ILE A 35 0.63 11.51 0.38
C ILE A 35 -0.73 12.15 0.69
N CYS A 36 -0.89 12.75 1.87
CA CYS A 36 -2.09 13.46 2.29
C CYS A 36 -1.70 14.85 2.81
N SER A 37 -2.31 15.91 2.26
CA SER A 37 -2.04 17.30 2.67
C SER A 37 -2.68 17.68 3.99
N VAL A 38 -3.67 16.91 4.45
CA VAL A 38 -4.33 17.12 5.73
C VAL A 38 -3.66 16.25 6.78
N LEU A 39 -3.21 16.88 7.87
CA LEU A 39 -2.71 16.16 9.04
C LEU A 39 -3.88 15.74 9.93
N LEU A 40 -3.85 14.49 10.41
CA LEU A 40 -4.83 14.00 11.38
C LEU A 40 -4.69 14.80 12.67
N ASN A 41 -5.83 15.29 13.16
CA ASN A 41 -6.01 15.91 14.45
C ASN A 41 -7.23 15.30 15.15
N GLU A 42 -7.49 15.74 16.38
CA GLU A 42 -8.54 15.21 17.25
C GLU A 42 -9.96 15.33 16.67
N ASN A 43 -10.18 16.23 15.70
CA ASN A 43 -11.52 16.60 15.21
C ASN A 43 -11.74 16.35 13.72
N ASN A 44 -10.74 15.86 12.97
CA ASN A 44 -10.81 15.78 11.50
C ASN A 44 -10.68 14.36 10.93
N TYR A 45 -10.81 13.32 11.77
CA TYR A 45 -10.62 11.92 11.35
C TYR A 45 -11.44 11.54 10.11
N GLU A 46 -12.70 11.97 10.00
CA GLU A 46 -13.54 11.64 8.85
C GLU A 46 -13.00 12.23 7.53
N MET A 47 -12.56 13.48 7.57
CA MET A 47 -11.98 14.16 6.40
C MET A 47 -10.60 13.56 6.07
N TRP A 48 -9.77 13.35 7.09
CA TRP A 48 -8.44 12.77 6.96
C TRP A 48 -8.50 11.35 6.38
N SER A 49 -9.37 10.49 6.90
CA SER A 49 -9.50 9.09 6.46
C SER A 49 -9.95 8.98 5.00
N LYS A 50 -10.89 9.83 4.57
CA LYS A 50 -11.30 9.91 3.16
C LYS A 50 -10.14 10.31 2.25
N LEU A 51 -9.38 11.35 2.62
CA LEU A 51 -8.24 11.81 1.83
C LEU A 51 -7.09 10.81 1.82
N MET A 52 -6.78 10.20 2.96
CA MET A 52 -5.76 9.16 3.10
C MET A 52 -6.12 7.93 2.24
N ARG A 53 -7.36 7.44 2.31
CA ARG A 53 -7.83 6.33 1.46
C ARG A 53 -7.72 6.66 -0.02
N ASN A 54 -8.06 7.88 -0.43
CA ASN A 54 -7.92 8.31 -1.83
C ASN A 54 -6.45 8.35 -2.27
N ALA A 55 -5.56 8.86 -1.43
CA ALA A 55 -4.13 8.89 -1.71
C ALA A 55 -3.54 7.47 -1.87
N LEU A 56 -3.92 6.54 -0.98
CA LEU A 56 -3.52 5.14 -1.07
C LEU A 56 -4.11 4.43 -2.30
N ARG A 57 -5.34 4.76 -2.69
CA ARG A 57 -5.95 4.25 -3.93
C ARG A 57 -5.18 4.71 -5.16
N ALA A 58 -4.78 5.98 -5.22
CA ALA A 58 -3.97 6.51 -6.33
C ALA A 58 -2.60 5.82 -6.44
N LYS A 59 -2.08 5.27 -5.35
CA LYS A 59 -0.81 4.52 -5.31
C LYS A 59 -0.98 3.00 -5.42
N ASN A 60 -2.21 2.52 -5.65
CA ASN A 60 -2.58 1.10 -5.66
C ASN A 60 -2.15 0.36 -4.37
N LYS A 61 -2.33 1.00 -3.21
CA LYS A 61 -2.01 0.42 -1.89
C LYS A 61 -3.19 0.33 -0.94
N LEU A 62 -4.38 0.79 -1.36
CA LEU A 62 -5.59 0.71 -0.56
C LEU A 62 -5.91 -0.75 -0.13
N GLY A 63 -5.57 -1.74 -0.95
CA GLY A 63 -5.79 -3.16 -0.64
C GLY A 63 -5.07 -3.64 0.62
N PHE A 64 -3.98 -2.99 1.05
CA PHE A 64 -3.33 -3.31 2.33
C PHE A 64 -4.18 -2.87 3.54
N ILE A 65 -4.93 -1.77 3.41
CA ILE A 65 -5.78 -1.23 4.48
C ILE A 65 -7.14 -1.92 4.50
N ASP A 66 -7.74 -2.17 3.32
CA ASP A 66 -9.04 -2.84 3.19
C ASP A 66 -8.95 -4.37 3.42
N GLY A 67 -7.76 -4.91 3.69
CA GLY A 67 -7.54 -6.33 3.95
C GLY A 67 -7.63 -7.23 2.70
N VAL A 68 -7.73 -6.64 1.51
CA VAL A 68 -7.67 -7.38 0.23
C VAL A 68 -6.29 -8.01 0.03
N ILE A 69 -5.23 -7.28 0.40
CA ILE A 69 -3.85 -7.73 0.37
C ILE A 69 -3.47 -8.20 1.78
N THR A 70 -3.68 -9.50 2.03
CA THR A 70 -3.38 -10.11 3.33
C THR A 70 -1.92 -10.50 3.45
N LYS A 71 -1.44 -10.63 4.69
CA LYS A 71 -0.09 -11.12 4.99
C LYS A 71 0.12 -12.51 4.37
N PRO A 72 1.12 -12.69 3.48
CA PRO A 72 1.41 -14.00 2.89
C PRO A 72 1.81 -15.03 3.96
N LYS A 73 1.54 -16.32 3.70
CA LYS A 73 1.98 -17.42 4.56
C LYS A 73 3.51 -17.45 4.69
N GLU A 74 3.98 -17.90 5.85
CA GLU A 74 5.41 -18.10 6.13
C GLU A 74 6.03 -19.03 5.06
N GLY A 75 7.21 -18.64 4.57
CA GLY A 75 7.91 -19.34 3.48
C GLY A 75 7.68 -18.79 2.07
N ASN A 76 6.71 -17.88 1.86
CA ASN A 76 6.57 -17.20 0.57
C ASN A 76 7.60 -16.08 0.43
N LYS A 77 8.29 -16.00 -0.72
CA LYS A 77 9.23 -14.89 -1.04
C LYS A 77 8.55 -13.51 -0.94
N SER A 78 7.25 -13.45 -1.21
CA SER A 78 6.45 -12.22 -1.11
C SER A 78 6.24 -11.72 0.33
N ILE A 79 6.54 -12.52 1.37
CA ILE A 79 6.38 -12.08 2.77
C ILE A 79 7.35 -10.94 3.12
N LYS A 80 8.57 -10.99 2.58
CA LYS A 80 9.56 -9.91 2.77
C LYS A 80 9.10 -8.63 2.09
N LEU A 81 8.59 -8.74 0.85
CA LEU A 81 8.08 -7.60 0.09
C LEU A 81 6.83 -7.00 0.74
N TRP A 82 5.90 -7.85 1.22
CA TRP A 82 4.75 -7.41 2.00
C TRP A 82 5.19 -6.64 3.26
N GLY A 83 6.17 -7.16 4.00
CA GLY A 83 6.70 -6.51 5.20
C GLY A 83 7.33 -5.14 4.92
N ILE A 84 8.09 -4.99 3.84
CA ILE A 84 8.70 -3.72 3.44
C ILE A 84 7.62 -2.69 3.07
N VAL A 85 6.65 -3.07 2.23
CA VAL A 85 5.59 -2.15 1.81
C VAL A 85 4.72 -1.75 3.01
N ASN A 86 4.32 -2.73 3.82
CA ASN A 86 3.44 -2.51 4.96
C ASN A 86 4.13 -1.70 6.06
N SER A 87 5.28 -2.17 6.56
CA SER A 87 5.94 -1.57 7.72
C SER A 87 6.82 -0.36 7.39
N SER A 88 7.38 -0.25 6.18
CA SER A 88 8.27 0.87 5.85
C SER A 88 7.60 1.96 5.03
N MET A 89 6.68 1.65 4.12
CA MET A 89 5.99 2.68 3.31
C MET A 89 4.69 3.14 3.94
N LEU A 90 3.76 2.21 4.21
CA LEU A 90 2.42 2.59 4.67
C LEU A 90 2.45 3.23 6.05
N VAL A 91 3.21 2.64 6.99
CA VAL A 91 3.43 3.25 8.31
C VAL A 91 4.03 4.64 8.17
N ALA A 92 5.08 4.81 7.37
CA ALA A 92 5.72 6.12 7.20
C ALA A 92 4.77 7.16 6.61
N TRP A 93 3.99 6.81 5.58
CA TRP A 93 3.01 7.70 4.97
C TRP A 93 1.86 8.07 5.91
N ILE A 94 1.37 7.12 6.71
CA ILE A 94 0.34 7.37 7.72
C ILE A 94 0.90 8.27 8.82
N LEU A 95 2.07 7.96 9.37
CA LEU A 95 2.73 8.77 10.40
C LEU A 95 3.01 10.20 9.90
N ASN A 96 3.48 10.35 8.66
CA ASN A 96 3.73 11.65 8.06
C ASN A 96 2.45 12.48 7.86
N ALA A 97 1.30 11.84 7.78
CA ALA A 97 0.00 12.48 7.70
C ALA A 97 -0.69 12.68 9.06
N ILE A 98 0.00 12.52 10.19
CA ILE A 98 -0.53 12.76 11.53
C ILE A 98 0.17 13.97 12.15
N GLU A 99 -0.56 14.81 12.89
CA GLU A 99 0.04 15.95 13.60
C GLU A 99 1.12 15.46 14.59
N PRO A 100 2.29 16.13 14.67
CA PRO A 100 3.39 15.71 15.55
C PRO A 100 3.01 15.50 17.01
N LYS A 101 2.05 16.28 17.52
CA LYS A 101 1.52 16.15 18.88
C LYS A 101 0.81 14.81 19.14
N LEU A 102 0.24 14.21 18.10
CA LEU A 102 -0.42 12.90 18.14
C LEU A 102 0.53 11.76 17.77
N ARG A 103 1.64 12.04 17.05
CA ARG A 103 2.66 11.04 16.71
C ARG A 103 3.28 10.38 17.95
N GLY A 104 3.44 11.12 19.04
CA GLY A 104 3.97 10.60 20.30
C GLY A 104 3.10 9.55 20.99
N PHE A 105 1.80 9.51 20.69
CA PHE A 105 0.91 8.43 21.16
C PHE A 105 1.00 7.18 20.29
N ILE A 106 1.44 7.33 19.04
CA ILE A 106 1.49 6.26 18.03
C ILE A 106 2.91 5.68 17.90
N SER A 107 3.95 6.37 18.36
CA SER A 107 5.34 5.90 18.32
C SER A 107 5.62 4.64 19.16
N CYS A 108 4.65 4.16 19.94
CA CYS A 108 4.71 2.89 20.65
C CYS A 108 4.17 1.70 19.84
N LEU A 109 3.66 1.92 18.62
CA LEU A 109 3.07 0.87 17.79
C LEU A 109 4.09 0.44 16.73
N GLU A 110 4.57 -0.79 16.86
CA GLU A 110 5.64 -1.34 16.02
C GLU A 110 5.10 -1.86 14.67
N THR A 111 3.76 -1.96 14.54
CA THR A 111 3.12 -2.52 13.33
C THR A 111 1.90 -1.74 12.84
N ALA A 112 1.73 -1.67 11.52
CA ALA A 112 0.58 -1.03 10.86
C ALA A 112 -0.78 -1.68 11.17
N TYR A 113 -0.78 -2.89 11.73
CA TYR A 113 -1.98 -3.60 12.16
C TYR A 113 -2.52 -3.08 13.49
N GLU A 114 -1.67 -2.41 14.27
CA GLU A 114 -2.03 -1.84 15.56
C GLU A 114 -2.43 -0.35 15.46
N LEU A 115 -2.30 0.23 14.26
CA LEU A 115 -2.82 1.54 13.85
C LEU A 115 -4.30 1.45 13.44
#